data_AF-A0A1V5N7Q7-F1
#
_entry.id   AF-A0A1V5N7Q7-F1
#
_cell.length_a   1.000
_cell.length_b   1.000
_cell.length_c   1.000
_cell.angle_alpha   90.00
_cell.angle_beta   90.00
_cell.angle_gamma   90.00
#
_symmetry.space_group_name_H-M   'P 1'
#
loop_
_entity.id
_entity.type
_entity.pdbx_description
1 polymer ?
#
loop_
_entity_poly.entity_id
_entity_poly.type
_entity_poly.pdbx_seq_one_letter_code
_entity_poly.pdbx_strand_id
1 'polypeptide(L)'
;MKTMKKSLLLLFNAAIAAALMVSCNTGADKNVCMGADTLKNVDSVAAAPPAFNNDSIIKVIDAERERIETGLEKFQKNTLQTKDMREQVKQKWSKLDYYSENNQVVRIKSYPYKQISERTEEFYFCNGALILAFIEDHGASNKGKSDQRKGKTFYFHNDTIIKEINDTDEPADTDEGIKLLKEAHEYLAIQAGK
;
A
#
# COMPACT_ATOMS: atom_id res chain seq x y z
N MET A 1 -7.67 68.10 -1.02
CA MET A 1 -8.99 68.29 -1.65
C MET A 1 -8.91 67.98 -3.15
N LYS A 2 -9.36 66.80 -3.58
CA LYS A 2 -10.19 66.60 -4.79
C LYS A 2 -10.66 65.14 -4.85
N THR A 3 -11.89 65.00 -5.28
CA THR A 3 -12.85 63.92 -5.08
C THR A 3 -12.85 62.86 -6.18
N MET A 4 -13.24 61.63 -5.78
CA MET A 4 -14.12 60.65 -6.44
C MET A 4 -13.89 60.17 -7.89
N LYS A 5 -14.00 58.85 -8.07
CA LYS A 5 -15.00 58.10 -8.89
C LYS A 5 -14.73 56.59 -8.67
N LYS A 6 -15.47 55.84 -7.86
CA LYS A 6 -16.76 55.14 -8.10
C LYS A 6 -16.88 54.39 -9.44
N SER A 7 -17.37 53.15 -9.32
CA SER A 7 -17.83 52.20 -10.35
C SER A 7 -16.71 51.32 -10.92
N LEU A 8 -16.85 50.00 -11.04
CA LEU A 8 -18.03 49.27 -11.50
C LEU A 8 -18.03 47.83 -10.97
N LEU A 9 -19.16 47.45 -10.38
CA LEU A 9 -19.57 46.09 -10.05
C LEU A 9 -19.81 45.34 -11.36
N LEU A 10 -19.16 44.21 -11.58
CA LEU A 10 -19.54 43.26 -12.64
C LEU A 10 -19.72 41.88 -12.02
N LEU A 11 -20.96 41.66 -11.53
CA LEU A 11 -21.53 40.34 -11.33
C LEU A 11 -21.87 39.79 -12.72
N PHE A 12 -21.22 38.72 -13.14
CA PHE A 12 -21.74 37.85 -14.20
C PHE A 12 -21.91 36.45 -13.62
N ASN A 13 -23.18 36.14 -13.35
CA ASN A 13 -23.70 34.78 -13.29
C ASN A 13 -23.57 34.14 -14.68
N ALA A 14 -23.00 32.95 -14.76
CA ALA A 14 -23.41 31.94 -15.73
C ALA A 14 -22.96 30.57 -15.23
N ALA A 15 -23.91 29.85 -14.63
CA ALA A 15 -23.84 28.42 -14.45
C ALA A 15 -23.66 27.74 -15.81
N ILE A 16 -22.55 27.03 -16.01
CA ILE A 16 -22.42 26.02 -17.07
C ILE A 16 -22.47 24.67 -16.38
N ALA A 17 -23.69 24.20 -16.17
CA ALA A 17 -23.97 22.78 -16.04
C ALA A 17 -23.93 22.18 -17.45
N ALA A 18 -22.79 21.60 -17.81
CA ALA A 18 -22.67 20.71 -18.96
C ALA A 18 -22.18 19.36 -18.44
N ALA A 19 -23.15 18.46 -18.28
CA ALA A 19 -22.93 17.05 -18.07
C ALA A 19 -22.10 16.48 -19.22
N LEU A 20 -20.82 16.21 -18.97
CA LEU A 20 -20.10 15.21 -19.71
C LEU A 20 -20.13 13.94 -18.88
N MET A 21 -21.15 13.12 -19.17
CA MET A 21 -21.11 11.69 -18.90
C MET A 21 -19.93 11.11 -19.68
N VAL A 22 -18.75 11.12 -19.07
CA VAL A 22 -17.65 10.26 -19.53
C VAL A 22 -18.02 8.86 -19.08
N SER A 23 -18.63 8.16 -20.04
CA SER A 23 -18.59 6.72 -20.26
C SER A 23 -17.87 5.94 -19.18
N CYS A 24 -18.63 5.10 -18.47
CA CYS A 24 -18.11 3.86 -17.94
C CYS A 24 -17.44 3.11 -19.08
N ASN A 25 -16.12 3.20 -19.17
CA ASN A 25 -15.32 2.21 -19.86
C ASN A 25 -14.65 1.40 -18.77
N THR A 26 -15.41 0.50 -18.13
CA THR A 26 -14.84 -0.68 -17.50
C THR A 26 -14.34 -1.58 -18.62
N GLY A 27 -13.24 -1.15 -19.23
CA GLY A 27 -12.29 -2.07 -19.82
C GLY A 27 -11.86 -2.96 -18.67
N ALA A 28 -12.36 -4.19 -18.69
CA ALA A 28 -11.88 -5.28 -17.87
C ALA A 28 -10.44 -5.58 -18.28
N ASP A 29 -9.52 -4.70 -17.88
CA ASP A 29 -8.11 -5.03 -17.83
C ASP A 29 -7.93 -5.97 -16.65
N LYS A 30 -7.40 -7.14 -16.98
CA LYS A 30 -7.10 -8.27 -16.11
C LYS A 30 -6.03 -7.85 -15.10
N ASN A 31 -6.39 -7.10 -14.06
CA ASN A 31 -5.54 -6.94 -12.88
C ASN A 31 -5.91 -8.02 -11.88
N VAL A 32 -4.95 -8.93 -11.72
CA VAL A 32 -4.97 -10.10 -10.83
C VAL A 32 -4.77 -9.63 -9.39
N CYS A 33 -5.63 -8.71 -8.95
CA CYS A 33 -5.97 -8.61 -7.57
C CYS A 33 -7.23 -9.45 -7.44
N MET A 34 -7.07 -10.72 -7.06
CA MET A 34 -8.18 -11.69 -7.02
C MET A 34 -9.42 -10.99 -6.49
N GLY A 35 -10.41 -10.80 -7.37
CA GLY A 35 -11.70 -10.28 -6.97
C GLY A 35 -12.17 -11.13 -5.80
N ALA A 36 -12.85 -10.51 -4.83
CA ALA A 36 -13.46 -11.22 -3.71
C ALA A 36 -14.31 -12.44 -4.15
N ASP A 37 -14.69 -12.50 -5.43
CA ASP A 37 -15.39 -13.62 -6.07
C ASP A 37 -14.54 -14.90 -6.25
N THR A 38 -13.21 -14.81 -6.43
CA THR A 38 -12.37 -16.02 -6.53
C THR A 38 -12.15 -16.69 -5.16
N LEU A 39 -12.40 -15.97 -4.06
CA LEU A 39 -12.43 -16.53 -2.70
C LEU A 39 -13.82 -17.05 -2.28
N LYS A 40 -14.87 -16.75 -3.05
CA LYS A 40 -16.25 -17.19 -2.76
C LYS A 40 -16.64 -18.52 -3.41
N ASN A 41 -15.81 -19.06 -4.30
CA ASN A 41 -16.15 -20.26 -5.08
C ASN A 41 -15.42 -21.51 -4.59
N VAL A 42 -15.43 -21.73 -3.28
CA VAL A 42 -15.06 -23.00 -2.65
C VAL A 42 -16.32 -23.56 -2.01
N ASP A 43 -17.03 -24.36 -2.82
CA ASP A 43 -18.12 -25.29 -2.50
C ASP A 43 -19.21 -24.85 -1.51
N SER A 44 -20.31 -24.38 -2.09
CA SER A 44 -21.62 -24.31 -1.45
C SER A 44 -22.24 -25.71 -1.35
N VAL A 45 -22.01 -26.35 -0.20
CA VAL A 45 -22.90 -27.42 0.30
C VAL A 45 -23.29 -26.99 1.72
N ALA A 46 -24.60 -26.93 1.97
CA ALA A 46 -25.19 -26.44 3.22
C ALA A 46 -24.67 -27.20 4.46
N ALA A 47 -23.62 -26.67 5.06
CA ALA A 47 -23.06 -27.02 6.36
C ALA A 47 -22.41 -25.75 6.92
N ALA A 48 -22.05 -25.74 8.21
CA ALA A 48 -21.46 -24.59 8.94
C ALA A 48 -20.52 -23.72 8.07
N PRO A 49 -20.49 -22.38 8.26
CA PRO A 49 -19.67 -21.49 7.44
C PRO A 49 -18.26 -22.09 7.33
N PRO A 50 -17.75 -22.33 6.11
CA PRO A 50 -16.51 -23.04 5.93
C PRO A 50 -15.42 -22.30 6.71
N ALA A 51 -14.72 -23.03 7.58
CA ALA A 51 -13.55 -22.50 8.23
C ALA A 51 -12.61 -21.97 7.14
N PHE A 52 -12.29 -20.68 7.20
CA PHE A 52 -11.39 -20.06 6.24
C PHE A 52 -10.05 -20.81 6.21
N ASN A 53 -9.60 -21.23 5.02
CA ASN A 53 -8.33 -21.92 4.85
C ASN A 53 -7.21 -20.89 4.65
N ASN A 54 -6.54 -20.50 5.74
CA ASN A 54 -5.44 -19.54 5.72
C ASN A 54 -4.32 -19.93 4.76
N ASP A 55 -4.01 -21.21 4.59
CA ASP A 55 -2.93 -21.67 3.70
C ASP A 55 -3.21 -21.36 2.23
N SER A 56 -4.48 -21.41 1.84
CA SER A 56 -4.87 -21.05 0.46
C SER A 56 -4.73 -19.55 0.23
N ILE A 57 -5.04 -18.73 1.23
CA ILE A 57 -4.87 -17.27 1.16
C ILE A 57 -3.39 -16.90 1.11
N ILE A 58 -2.57 -17.52 1.95
CA ILE A 58 -1.11 -17.28 1.99
C ILE A 58 -0.48 -17.55 0.63
N LYS A 59 -0.80 -18.68 -0.02
CA LYS A 59 -0.30 -19.00 -1.37
C LYS A 59 -0.65 -17.93 -2.41
N VAL A 60 -1.85 -17.37 -2.33
CA VAL A 60 -2.29 -16.28 -3.20
C VAL A 60 -1.48 -15.01 -2.93
N ILE A 61 -1.29 -14.66 -1.66
CA ILE A 61 -0.50 -13.51 -1.25
C ILE A 61 0.96 -13.64 -1.70
N ASP A 62 1.55 -14.84 -1.59
CA ASP A 62 2.91 -15.11 -2.06
C ASP A 62 3.04 -14.96 -3.57
N ALA A 63 2.08 -15.49 -4.33
CA ALA A 63 2.05 -15.31 -5.79
C ALA A 63 1.93 -13.83 -6.18
N GLU A 64 1.13 -13.06 -5.44
CA GLU A 64 0.98 -11.63 -5.67
C GLU A 64 2.25 -10.84 -5.31
N ARG A 65 2.88 -11.15 -4.18
CA ARG A 65 4.20 -10.61 -3.83
C ARG A 65 5.23 -10.90 -4.92
N GLU A 66 5.28 -12.12 -5.44
CA GLU A 66 6.20 -12.49 -6.51
C GLU A 66 5.92 -11.71 -7.80
N ARG A 67 4.65 -11.58 -8.20
CA ARG A 67 4.25 -10.77 -9.36
C ARG A 67 4.73 -9.33 -9.21
N ILE A 68 4.54 -8.74 -8.03
CA ILE A 68 4.98 -7.37 -7.72
C ILE A 68 6.51 -7.27 -7.78
N GLU A 69 7.24 -8.16 -7.11
CA GLU A 69 8.71 -8.11 -7.06
C GLU A 69 9.37 -8.35 -8.43
N THR A 70 8.80 -9.21 -9.27
CA THR A 70 9.27 -9.41 -10.65
C THR A 70 8.86 -8.28 -11.60
N GLY A 71 7.82 -7.52 -11.24
CA GLY A 71 7.24 -6.45 -12.05
C GLY A 71 7.75 -5.04 -11.71
N LEU A 72 8.64 -4.86 -10.72
CA LEU A 72 8.99 -3.54 -10.18
C LEU A 72 9.40 -2.50 -11.23
N GLU A 73 10.08 -2.91 -12.30
CA GLU A 73 10.53 -2.01 -13.39
C GLU A 73 9.38 -1.50 -14.27
N LYS A 74 8.22 -2.18 -14.24
CA LYS A 74 7.03 -1.82 -15.01
C LYS A 74 6.11 -0.87 -14.25
N PHE A 75 6.28 -0.77 -12.93
CA PHE A 75 5.44 0.06 -12.09
C PHE A 75 5.90 1.51 -12.10
N GLN A 76 4.95 2.43 -11.93
CA GLN A 76 5.27 3.83 -11.71
C GLN A 76 5.86 3.96 -10.31
N LYS A 77 7.13 4.38 -10.25
CA LYS A 77 7.82 4.65 -8.99
C LYS A 77 7.73 6.11 -8.60
N ASN A 78 7.29 6.39 -7.37
CA ASN A 78 7.36 7.71 -6.75
C ASN A 78 8.17 7.64 -5.45
N THR A 79 9.15 8.53 -5.28
CA THR A 79 9.95 8.60 -4.06
C THR A 79 9.56 9.82 -3.24
N LEU A 80 9.18 9.60 -1.99
CA LEU A 80 8.89 10.64 -1.02
C LEU A 80 10.04 10.76 -0.02
N GLN A 81 10.62 11.95 0.10
CA GLN A 81 11.53 12.27 1.20
C GLN A 81 10.72 12.55 2.45
N THR A 82 11.14 12.04 3.60
CA THR A 82 10.35 12.12 4.85
C THR A 82 10.55 13.41 5.64
N LYS A 83 11.42 14.31 5.17
CA LYS A 83 11.81 15.55 5.86
C LYS A 83 10.62 16.45 6.25
N ASP A 84 9.53 16.41 5.47
CA ASP A 84 8.33 17.22 5.65
C ASP A 84 7.15 16.40 6.24
N MET A 85 7.42 15.17 6.69
CA MET A 85 6.42 14.29 7.31
C MET A 85 6.35 14.52 8.82
N ARG A 86 5.36 13.93 9.48
CA ARG A 86 5.24 13.99 10.94
C ARG A 86 6.49 13.43 11.63
N GLU A 87 6.78 13.95 12.81
CA GLU A 87 8.05 13.73 13.52
C GLU A 87 8.39 12.24 13.70
N GLN A 88 7.42 11.39 14.05
CA GLN A 88 7.65 9.95 14.23
C GLN A 88 8.17 9.26 12.95
N VAL A 89 7.60 9.60 11.79
CA VAL A 89 7.99 9.00 10.50
C VAL A 89 9.35 9.56 10.07
N LYS A 90 9.55 10.87 10.24
CA LYS A 90 10.81 11.58 9.99
C LYS A 90 11.97 11.06 10.85
N GLN A 91 11.73 10.56 12.06
CA GLN A 91 12.82 10.07 12.92
C GLN A 91 13.31 8.68 12.49
N LYS A 92 12.41 7.85 11.99
CA LYS A 92 12.69 6.46 11.60
C LYS A 92 13.19 6.36 10.16
N TRP A 93 12.51 7.01 9.23
CA TRP A 93 12.70 6.80 7.79
C TRP A 93 13.31 8.01 7.11
N SER A 94 14.25 7.78 6.19
CA SER A 94 14.83 8.80 5.31
C SER A 94 14.00 9.04 4.06
N LYS A 95 13.41 7.97 3.51
CA LYS A 95 12.52 8.05 2.35
C LYS A 95 11.55 6.87 2.29
N LEU A 96 10.49 7.05 1.50
CA LEU A 96 9.53 6.02 1.12
C LEU A 96 9.50 5.91 -0.41
N ASP A 97 9.66 4.70 -0.96
CA ASP A 97 9.45 4.43 -2.37
C ASP A 97 8.08 3.76 -2.56
N TYR A 98 7.20 4.42 -3.31
CA TYR A 98 5.88 3.94 -3.71
C TYR A 98 5.97 3.35 -5.12
N TYR A 99 5.35 2.20 -5.32
CA TYR A 99 5.20 1.56 -6.61
C TYR A 99 3.71 1.42 -6.91
N SER A 100 3.30 1.94 -8.07
CA SER A 100 1.90 1.96 -8.48
C SER A 100 1.69 1.29 -9.84
N GLU A 101 0.56 0.61 -9.96
CA GLU A 101 0.06 -0.02 -11.18
C GLU A 101 -1.36 0.50 -11.40
N ASN A 102 -1.66 1.06 -12.58
CA ASN A 102 -2.99 1.61 -12.90
C ASN A 102 -3.53 2.59 -11.85
N ASN A 103 -2.67 3.50 -11.38
CA ASN A 103 -2.94 4.49 -10.32
C ASN A 103 -3.27 3.92 -8.94
N GLN A 104 -3.07 2.61 -8.71
CA GLN A 104 -3.20 1.99 -7.40
C GLN A 104 -1.82 1.65 -6.85
N VAL A 105 -1.57 1.95 -5.57
CA VAL A 105 -0.34 1.55 -4.88
C VAL A 105 -0.36 0.04 -4.69
N VAL A 106 0.67 -0.65 -5.18
CA VAL A 106 0.85 -2.10 -5.01
C VAL A 106 1.97 -2.42 -4.03
N ARG A 107 2.94 -1.52 -3.87
CA ARG A 107 4.02 -1.67 -2.90
C ARG A 107 4.51 -0.35 -2.34
N ILE A 108 4.87 -0.35 -1.06
CA ILE A 108 5.63 0.71 -0.42
C ILE A 108 6.88 0.08 0.20
N LYS A 109 8.05 0.68 -0.01
CA LYS A 109 9.29 0.32 0.71
C LYS A 109 9.81 1.51 1.50
N SER A 110 9.97 1.35 2.80
CA SER A 110 10.59 2.35 3.67
C SER A 110 12.09 2.13 3.78
N TYR A 111 12.84 3.23 3.85
CA TYR A 111 14.29 3.19 4.00
C TYR A 111 14.69 3.99 5.22
N PRO A 112 15.43 3.42 6.17
CA PRO A 112 15.86 4.13 7.37
C PRO A 112 16.91 5.17 7.04
N TYR A 113 17.18 6.06 7.99
CA TYR A 113 18.45 6.77 7.99
C TYR A 113 19.58 5.79 8.32
N LYS A 114 20.70 5.87 7.59
CA LYS A 114 21.84 4.92 7.73
C LYS A 114 22.37 4.83 9.16
N GLN A 115 22.32 5.92 9.92
CA GLN A 115 22.77 5.98 11.31
C GLN A 115 21.75 5.46 12.33
N ILE A 116 20.51 5.15 11.89
CA ILE A 116 19.41 4.71 12.76
C ILE A 116 19.21 3.20 12.65
N SER A 117 19.15 2.67 11.44
CA SER A 117 18.95 1.23 11.20
C SER A 117 19.36 0.85 9.77
N GLU A 118 19.58 -0.44 9.54
CA GLU A 118 19.66 -1.05 8.21
C GLU A 118 18.35 -1.72 7.78
N ARG A 119 17.40 -1.82 8.72
CA ARG A 119 16.12 -2.52 8.55
C ARG A 119 15.19 -1.74 7.65
N THR A 120 14.65 -2.40 6.63
CA THR A 120 13.60 -1.81 5.77
C THR A 120 12.29 -2.49 6.02
N GLU A 121 11.19 -1.77 5.81
CA GLU A 121 9.86 -2.36 5.81
C GLU A 121 9.27 -2.29 4.40
N GLU A 122 8.61 -3.36 4.00
CA GLU A 122 7.92 -3.46 2.74
C GLU A 122 6.46 -3.79 2.99
N PHE A 123 5.58 -3.07 2.33
CA PHE A 123 4.14 -3.22 2.44
C PHE A 123 3.59 -3.52 1.05
N TYR A 124 2.83 -4.59 0.93
CA TYR A 124 2.26 -5.06 -0.33
C TYR A 124 0.75 -4.95 -0.24
N PHE A 125 0.17 -4.36 -1.28
CA PHE A 125 -1.24 -4.00 -1.31
C PHE A 125 -1.92 -4.66 -2.48
N CYS A 126 -3.19 -5.00 -2.25
CA CYS A 126 -4.08 -5.42 -3.29
C CYS A 126 -5.45 -4.74 -3.11
N ASN A 127 -5.92 -4.05 -4.15
CA ASN A 127 -7.13 -3.23 -4.11
C ASN A 127 -7.16 -2.23 -2.94
N GLY A 128 -5.99 -1.69 -2.56
CA GLY A 128 -5.84 -0.75 -1.44
C GLY A 128 -5.81 -1.40 -0.05
N ALA A 129 -6.03 -2.71 0.07
CA ALA A 129 -5.88 -3.44 1.33
C ALA A 129 -4.44 -3.95 1.50
N LEU A 130 -3.90 -3.87 2.72
CA LEU A 130 -2.62 -4.51 3.05
C LEU A 130 -2.82 -6.03 3.04
N ILE A 131 -1.98 -6.74 2.27
CA ILE A 131 -2.00 -8.21 2.21
C ILE A 131 -0.74 -8.83 2.82
N LEU A 132 0.38 -8.11 2.80
CA LEU A 132 1.64 -8.58 3.36
C LEU A 132 2.49 -7.41 3.82
N ALA A 133 3.12 -7.55 4.99
CA ALA A 133 4.22 -6.70 5.41
C ALA A 133 5.47 -7.55 5.64
N PHE A 134 6.63 -7.04 5.23
CA PHE A 134 7.92 -7.70 5.41
C PHE A 134 8.92 -6.75 6.03
N ILE A 135 9.46 -7.13 7.19
CA ILE A 135 10.56 -6.45 7.86
C ILE A 135 11.85 -7.17 7.46
N GLU A 136 12.75 -6.47 6.78
CA GLU A 136 14.02 -7.01 6.30
C GLU A 136 15.19 -6.41 7.08
N ASP A 137 15.99 -7.22 7.78
CA ASP A 137 17.05 -6.73 8.69
C ASP A 137 18.17 -5.95 7.98
N HIS A 138 18.54 -6.37 6.77
CA HIS A 138 19.61 -5.77 5.97
C HIS A 138 19.11 -5.31 4.59
N GLY A 139 17.92 -4.70 4.55
CA GLY A 139 17.24 -4.36 3.31
C GLY A 139 17.69 -3.06 2.65
N ALA A 140 18.49 -2.24 3.33
CA ALA A 140 18.90 -0.92 2.83
C ALA A 140 19.78 -0.96 1.57
N SER A 141 20.53 -2.05 1.35
CA SER A 141 21.45 -2.23 0.22
C SER A 141 20.87 -3.07 -0.93
N ASN A 142 19.75 -3.77 -0.72
CA ASN A 142 19.21 -4.74 -1.67
C ASN A 142 17.99 -4.23 -2.43
N LYS A 143 18.05 -4.27 -3.77
CA LYS A 143 16.90 -4.14 -4.66
C LYS A 143 16.52 -5.53 -5.17
N GLY A 144 15.39 -6.08 -4.71
CA GLY A 144 14.82 -7.32 -5.26
C GLY A 144 15.38 -8.64 -4.71
N LYS A 145 15.04 -9.72 -5.43
CA LYS A 145 15.12 -11.17 -5.10
C LYS A 145 16.52 -11.67 -4.69
N SER A 146 16.93 -11.38 -3.46
CA SER A 146 17.94 -12.20 -2.79
C SER A 146 17.25 -13.38 -2.11
N ASP A 147 17.70 -14.61 -2.35
CA ASP A 147 17.19 -15.82 -1.66
C ASP A 147 17.63 -15.89 -0.17
N GLN A 148 18.31 -14.84 0.33
CA GLN A 148 18.86 -14.77 1.68
C GLN A 148 18.24 -13.66 2.52
N ARG A 149 17.04 -13.19 2.17
CA ARG A 149 16.34 -12.15 2.93
C ARG A 149 15.85 -12.72 4.25
N LYS A 150 16.60 -12.47 5.31
CA LYS A 150 16.15 -12.72 6.69
C LYS A 150 15.23 -11.60 7.15
N GLY A 151 14.18 -11.97 7.88
CA GLY A 151 13.20 -11.01 8.32
C GLY A 151 11.95 -11.63 8.93
N LYS A 152 10.97 -10.75 9.16
CA LYS A 152 9.63 -11.13 9.63
C LYS A 152 8.60 -10.81 8.56
N THR A 153 7.74 -11.78 8.27
CA THR A 153 6.63 -11.63 7.32
C THR A 153 5.31 -11.74 8.06
N PHE A 154 4.44 -10.74 7.87
CA PHE A 154 3.09 -10.71 8.40
C PHE A 154 2.10 -10.76 7.24
N TYR A 155 1.18 -11.73 7.27
CA TYR A 155 0.14 -11.91 6.27
C TYR A 155 -1.18 -11.37 6.81
N PHE A 156 -1.89 -10.64 5.97
CA PHE A 156 -3.13 -9.96 6.34
C PHE A 156 -4.29 -10.41 5.45
N HIS A 157 -5.47 -10.52 6.05
CA HIS A 157 -6.73 -10.67 5.34
C HIS A 157 -7.82 -9.90 6.07
N ASN A 158 -8.50 -8.97 5.38
CA ASN A 158 -9.50 -8.07 5.97
C ASN A 158 -8.99 -7.39 7.25
N ASP A 159 -7.83 -6.74 7.16
CA ASP A 159 -7.18 -6.02 8.27
C ASP A 159 -6.85 -6.89 9.50
N THR A 160 -6.88 -8.21 9.36
CA THR A 160 -6.56 -9.17 10.42
C THR A 160 -5.30 -9.95 10.05
N ILE A 161 -4.39 -10.11 11.00
CA ILE A 161 -3.20 -10.95 10.83
C ILE A 161 -3.65 -12.42 10.77
N ILE A 162 -3.32 -13.11 9.69
CA ILE A 162 -3.64 -14.53 9.52
C ILE A 162 -2.42 -15.44 9.71
N LYS A 163 -1.21 -14.88 9.61
CA LYS A 163 0.05 -15.60 9.80
C LYS A 163 1.20 -14.64 10.09
N GLU A 164 2.10 -15.05 10.97
CA GLU A 164 3.44 -14.52 11.12
C GLU A 164 4.46 -15.61 10.74
N ILE A 165 5.51 -15.24 10.02
CA ILE A 165 6.71 -16.04 9.79
C ILE A 165 7.88 -15.20 10.26
N ASN A 166 8.68 -15.73 11.19
CA ASN A 166 9.83 -15.03 11.76
C ASN A 166 11.08 -15.88 11.53
N ASP A 167 11.92 -15.45 10.58
CA ASP A 167 13.18 -16.11 10.23
C ASP A 167 14.38 -15.44 10.92
N THR A 168 14.13 -14.72 12.01
CA THR A 168 15.13 -14.00 12.82
C THR A 168 15.27 -14.65 14.19
N ASP A 169 16.27 -14.22 14.95
CA ASP A 169 16.45 -14.62 16.36
C ASP A 169 15.62 -13.74 17.33
N GLU A 170 14.83 -12.78 16.82
CA GLU A 170 14.00 -11.91 17.64
C GLU A 170 12.77 -12.67 18.17
N PRO A 171 12.32 -12.37 19.42
CA PRO A 171 11.07 -12.91 19.91
C PRO A 171 9.89 -12.40 19.07
N ALA A 172 8.82 -13.19 19.02
CA ALA A 172 7.55 -12.76 18.44
C ALA A 172 7.00 -11.58 19.25
N ASP A 173 6.61 -10.50 18.56
CA ASP A 173 5.87 -9.37 19.11
C ASP A 173 4.49 -9.35 18.45
N THR A 174 3.47 -9.77 19.20
CA THR A 174 2.09 -9.85 18.69
C THR A 174 1.53 -8.50 18.25
N ASP A 175 2.09 -7.40 18.75
CA ASP A 175 1.64 -6.05 18.39
C ASP A 175 2.36 -5.50 17.15
N GLU A 176 3.45 -6.13 16.70
CA GLU A 176 4.27 -5.67 15.58
C GLU A 176 3.46 -5.63 14.28
N GLY A 177 2.71 -6.69 13.97
CA GLY A 177 1.84 -6.72 12.80
C GLY A 177 0.74 -5.65 12.84
N ILE A 178 0.19 -5.33 14.02
CA ILE A 178 -0.83 -4.29 14.18
C ILE A 178 -0.22 -2.90 13.93
N LYS A 179 1.00 -2.66 14.45
CA LYS A 179 1.75 -1.43 14.18
C LYS A 179 2.01 -1.26 12.69
N LEU A 180 2.45 -2.32 12.00
CA LEU A 180 2.68 -2.30 10.56
C LEU A 180 1.41 -2.00 9.76
N LEU A 181 0.27 -2.59 10.12
CA LEU A 181 -1.02 -2.29 9.49
C LEU A 181 -1.38 -0.81 9.61
N LYS A 182 -1.19 -0.23 10.80
CA LYS A 182 -1.42 1.20 11.03
C LYS A 182 -0.48 2.09 10.20
N GLU A 183 0.80 1.74 10.16
CA GLU A 183 1.80 2.45 9.35
C GLU A 183 1.45 2.39 7.85
N ALA A 184 1.05 1.22 7.35
CA ALA A 184 0.63 1.05 5.96
C ALA A 184 -0.52 1.97 5.56
N HIS A 185 -1.58 2.05 6.39
CA HIS A 185 -2.72 2.94 6.15
C HIS A 185 -2.32 4.41 6.16
N GLU A 186 -1.41 4.79 7.06
CA GLU A 186 -0.88 6.15 7.08
C GLU A 186 -0.11 6.48 5.81
N TYR A 187 0.78 5.58 5.35
CA TYR A 187 1.56 5.81 4.15
C TYR A 187 0.69 5.92 2.89
N LEU A 188 -0.41 5.16 2.82
CA LEU A 188 -1.41 5.33 1.76
C LEU A 188 -2.10 6.69 1.84
N ALA A 189 -2.52 7.13 3.02
CA ALA A 189 -3.17 8.43 3.21
C ALA A 189 -2.27 9.60 2.78
N ILE A 190 -0.98 9.54 3.09
CA ILE A 190 0.02 10.53 2.65
C ILE A 190 0.11 10.59 1.13
N GLN A 191 0.08 9.44 0.45
CA GLN A 191 0.20 9.40 -1.01
C GLN A 191 -1.08 9.89 -1.71
N ALA A 192 -2.25 9.68 -1.11
CA ALA A 192 -3.53 10.15 -1.64
C ALA A 192 -3.76 11.66 -1.45
N GLY A 193 -3.09 12.30 -0.48
CA GLY A 193 -3.20 13.73 -0.21
C GLY A 193 -2.30 14.64 -1.04
N LYS A 194 -1.58 14.10 -2.03
CA LYS A 194 -0.74 14.83 -2.98
C LYS A 194 -1.44 15.03 -4.30
#